data_AF-A0A1H0W378-F1
#
_entry.id   AF-A0A1H0W378-F1
#
_cell.length_a   1.000
_cell.length_b   1.000
_cell.length_c   1.000
_cell.angle_alpha   90.00
_cell.angle_beta   90.00
_cell.angle_gamma   90.00
#
_symmetry.space_group_name_H-M   'P 1'
#
loop_
_entity.id
_entity.type
_entity.pdbx_description
1 polymer ?
#
loop_
_entity_poly.entity_id
_entity_poly.type
_entity_poly.pdbx_seq_one_letter_code
_entity_poly.pdbx_strand_id
1 'polypeptide(L)'
;PTEGFWGIIKSEMYYISDFCNEEELRKAIDEYIDYYNNYRYQERYGILAPIEVRNAALRNDNPIQYPIPENKRIQAYKAMLESKKQSA
;
A
#
# COMPACT_ATOMS: atom_id res chain seq x y z
N PRO A 1 -2.74 5.99 -1.66
CA PRO A 1 -1.66 4.98 -1.51
C PRO A 1 -1.17 4.85 -0.06
N THR A 2 -0.94 5.97 0.63
CA THR A 2 -0.42 6.01 2.00
C THR A 2 -1.38 5.41 3.03
N GLU A 3 -2.69 5.63 2.86
CA GLU A 3 -3.70 5.15 3.79
C GLU A 3 -3.83 3.62 3.84
N GLY A 4 -3.68 2.95 2.69
CA GLY A 4 -3.71 1.48 2.64
C GLY A 4 -2.54 0.84 3.40
N PHE A 5 -1.35 1.43 3.28
CA PHE A 5 -0.16 0.99 4.02
C PHE A 5 -0.35 1.14 5.54
N TRP A 6 -0.81 2.29 5.99
CA TRP A 6 -1.09 2.52 7.42
C TRP A 6 -2.24 1.66 7.95
N GLY A 7 -3.22 1.32 7.10
CA GLY A 7 -4.26 0.35 7.43
C GLY A 7 -3.66 -1.01 7.80
N ILE A 8 -2.72 -1.50 6.97
CA ILE A 8 -2.02 -2.78 7.17
C ILE A 8 -1.18 -2.76 8.46
N ILE A 9 -0.35 -1.73 8.65
CA ILE A 9 0.45 -1.58 9.88
C ILE A 9 -0.44 -1.63 11.11
N LYS A 10 -1.56 -0.91 11.07
CA LYS A 10 -2.49 -0.87 12.20
C LYS A 10 -3.09 -2.24 12.48
N SER A 11 -3.61 -2.92 11.45
CA SER A 11 -4.29 -4.20 11.62
C SER A 11 -3.35 -5.37 11.96
N GLU A 12 -2.14 -5.38 11.41
CA GLU A 12 -1.25 -6.55 11.51
C GLU A 12 -0.17 -6.41 12.59
N MET A 13 0.13 -5.20 13.05
CA MET A 13 1.15 -4.96 14.07
C MET A 13 0.58 -4.18 15.25
N TYR A 14 0.02 -2.99 15.02
CA TYR A 14 -0.32 -2.07 16.11
C TYR A 14 -1.46 -2.58 17.00
N TYR A 15 -2.55 -3.09 16.42
CA TYR A 15 -3.70 -3.57 17.20
C TYR A 15 -3.48 -4.94 17.86
N ILE A 16 -2.43 -5.65 17.47
CA ILE A 16 -2.12 -7.00 17.98
C ILE A 16 -1.06 -6.95 19.09
N SER A 17 -0.28 -5.87 19.16
CA SER A 17 0.85 -5.73 20.08
C SER A 17 0.55 -4.73 21.19
N ASP A 18 1.03 -5.02 22.40
CA ASP A 18 1.02 -4.06 23.51
C ASP A 18 2.35 -3.31 23.55
N PHE A 19 2.29 -1.98 23.68
CA PHE A 19 3.48 -1.13 23.77
C PHE A 19 3.50 -0.41 25.11
N CYS A 20 4.62 -0.46 25.81
CA CYS A 20 4.76 0.19 27.10
C CYS A 20 5.24 1.65 26.97
N ASN A 21 5.90 2.01 25.87
CA ASN A 21 6.41 3.36 25.64
C ASN A 21 6.53 3.69 24.13
N GLU A 22 6.76 4.97 23.84
CA GLU A 22 6.91 5.48 22.47
C GLU A 22 8.11 4.86 21.73
N GLU A 23 9.22 4.63 22.42
CA GLU A 23 10.46 4.12 21.81
C GLU A 23 10.26 2.70 21.26
N GLU A 24 9.58 1.85 22.04
CA GLU A 24 9.19 0.50 21.64
C GLU A 24 8.27 0.52 20.41
N LEU A 25 7.24 1.39 20.43
CA LEU A 25 6.33 1.55 19.29
C LEU A 25 7.10 2.01 18.04
N ARG A 26 8.00 2.99 18.16
CA ARG A 26 8.78 3.48 17.03
C ARG A 26 9.67 2.38 16.46
N LYS A 27 10.33 1.61 17.33
CA LYS A 27 11.15 0.47 16.93
C LYS A 27 10.32 -0.59 16.20
N ALA A 28 9.13 -0.94 16.70
CA ALA A 28 8.24 -1.89 16.05
C ALA A 28 7.75 -1.39 14.67
N ILE A 29 7.49 -0.08 14.53
CA ILE A 29 7.17 0.53 13.23
C ILE A 29 8.36 0.43 12.27
N ASP A 30 9.57 0.75 12.72
CA ASP A 30 10.78 0.68 11.90
C ASP A 30 11.05 -0.76 11.42
N GLU A 31 10.95 -1.74 12.33
CA GLU A 31 11.09 -3.17 12.02
C GLU A 31 10.01 -3.65 11.04
N TYR A 32 8.77 -3.20 11.22
CA TYR A 32 7.68 -3.58 10.32
C TYR A 32 7.84 -2.95 8.92
N ILE A 33 8.35 -1.71 8.84
CA ILE A 33 8.66 -1.08 7.55
C ILE A 33 9.75 -1.87 6.81
N ASP A 34 10.80 -2.29 7.52
CA ASP A 34 11.85 -3.14 6.95
C ASP A 34 11.28 -4.48 6.46
N TYR A 35 10.49 -5.15 7.30
CA TYR A 35 9.76 -6.36 6.94
C TYR A 35 8.92 -6.17 5.67
N TYR A 36 8.09 -5.13 5.65
CA TYR A 36 7.19 -4.84 4.54
C TYR A 36 7.96 -4.62 3.23
N ASN A 37 9.07 -3.89 3.27
CA ASN A 37 9.83 -3.54 2.08
C ASN A 37 10.68 -4.69 1.55
N ASN A 38 11.32 -5.45 2.44
CA ASN A 38 12.36 -6.41 2.08
C ASN A 38 11.88 -7.86 2.05
N TYR A 39 10.85 -8.21 2.83
CA TYR A 39 10.50 -9.61 3.08
C TYR A 39 9.02 -9.94 2.82
N ARG A 40 8.16 -8.93 2.62
CA ARG A 40 6.73 -9.16 2.38
C ARG A 40 6.44 -9.47 0.91
N TYR A 41 6.32 -10.75 0.59
CA TYR A 41 5.85 -11.20 -0.73
C TYR A 41 4.39 -10.82 -0.97
N GLN A 42 4.09 -10.28 -2.15
CA GLN A 42 2.73 -9.88 -2.51
C GLN A 42 2.30 -10.56 -3.81
N GLU A 43 1.11 -11.15 -3.80
CA GLU A 43 0.51 -11.79 -4.98
C GLU A 43 0.37 -10.82 -6.15
N ARG A 44 0.02 -9.56 -5.87
CA ARG A 44 -0.06 -8.51 -6.90
C ARG A 44 1.25 -8.28 -7.66
N TYR A 45 2.38 -8.67 -7.08
CA TYR A 45 3.71 -8.54 -7.67
C TYR A 45 4.24 -9.86 -8.23
N GLY A 46 3.41 -10.91 -8.31
CA GLY A 46 3.87 -12.24 -8.73
C GLY A 46 4.72 -12.92 -7.65
N ILE A 47 4.38 -12.74 -6.37
CA ILE A 47 5.12 -13.30 -5.22
C ILE A 47 6.53 -12.70 -5.12
N LEU A 48 6.62 -11.39 -5.26
CA LEU A 48 7.84 -10.62 -5.05
C LEU A 48 7.66 -9.63 -3.90
N ALA A 49 8.75 -9.36 -3.17
CA ALA A 49 8.81 -8.28 -2.20
C ALA A 49 8.94 -6.91 -2.90
N PRO A 50 8.49 -5.81 -2.26
CA PRO A 50 8.56 -4.47 -2.85
C PRO A 50 9.96 -4.07 -3.34
N ILE A 51 11.01 -4.43 -2.61
CA ILE A 51 12.39 -4.14 -3.01
C ILE A 51 12.80 -4.89 -4.29
N GLU A 52 12.34 -6.12 -4.47
CA GLU A 52 12.63 -6.92 -5.66
C GLU A 52 11.96 -6.33 -6.89
N VAL A 53 10.69 -5.88 -6.74
CA VAL A 53 9.96 -5.16 -7.79
C VAL A 53 10.69 -3.88 -8.17
N ARG A 54 11.13 -3.10 -7.18
CA ARG A 54 11.90 -1.86 -7.42
C ARG A 54 13.21 -2.14 -8.15
N ASN A 55 13.95 -3.15 -7.72
CA ASN A 55 15.22 -3.53 -8.35
C ASN A 55 15.02 -4.04 -9.78
N ALA A 56 13.98 -4.82 -10.03
CA ALA A 56 13.61 -5.25 -11.38
C ALA A 56 13.26 -4.04 -12.26
N ALA A 57 12.52 -3.07 -11.73
CA ALA A 57 12.16 -1.87 -12.49
C ALA A 57 13.37 -1.00 -12.85
N LEU A 58 14.35 -0.87 -11.94
CA LEU A 58 15.57 -0.09 -12.19
C LEU A 58 16.52 -0.73 -13.21
N ARG A 59 16.40 -2.04 -13.46
CA ARG A 59 17.27 -2.80 -14.38
C ARG A 59 16.72 -2.90 -15.81
N ASN A 60 15.48 -2.48 -16.04
CA ASN A 60 14.81 -2.64 -17.33
C ASN A 60 14.38 -1.28 -17.88
N ASP A 61 14.60 -1.04 -19.16
CA ASP A 61 14.14 0.18 -19.83
C ASP A 61 12.60 0.27 -19.88
N ASN A 62 11.95 -0.91 -19.96
CA ASN A 62 10.49 -1.05 -19.96
C ASN A 62 10.04 -1.93 -18.78
N PRO A 63 9.87 -1.35 -17.58
CA PRO A 63 9.53 -2.11 -16.38
C PRO A 63 8.08 -2.61 -16.37
N ILE A 64 7.85 -3.78 -15.77
CA ILE A 64 6.52 -4.34 -15.55
C ILE A 64 5.69 -3.34 -14.74
N GLN A 65 4.48 -3.03 -15.24
CA GLN A 65 3.55 -2.14 -14.57
C GLN A 65 2.55 -2.95 -13.74
N TYR A 66 2.29 -2.47 -12.52
CA TYR A 66 1.31 -3.07 -11.60
C TYR A 66 0.16 -2.08 -11.36
N PRO A 67 -0.72 -1.87 -12.35
CA PRO A 67 -1.80 -0.90 -12.25
C PRO A 67 -2.70 -1.22 -11.06
N ILE A 68 -3.13 -0.19 -10.34
CA ILE A 68 -4.09 -0.36 -9.26
C ILE A 68 -5.46 -0.58 -9.90
N PRO A 69 -6.19 -1.67 -9.56
CA PRO A 69 -7.50 -1.91 -10.11
C PRO A 69 -8.46 -0.79 -9.72
N GLU A 70 -9.32 -0.38 -10.65
CA GLU A 70 -10.25 0.71 -10.41
C GLU A 70 -11.34 0.30 -9.41
N ASN A 71 -11.60 1.19 -8.45
CA ASN A 71 -12.67 0.99 -7.49
C ASN A 71 -14.01 1.47 -8.07
N LYS A 72 -14.91 0.52 -8.36
CA LYS A 72 -16.25 0.78 -8.93
C LYS A 72 -17.06 1.82 -8.12
N ARG A 73 -16.90 1.88 -6.79
CA ARG A 73 -17.60 2.87 -5.95
C ARG A 73 -17.09 4.29 -6.21
N ILE A 74 -15.78 4.44 -6.40
CA ILE A 74 -15.15 5.72 -6.71
C ILE A 74 -15.59 6.19 -8.10
N GLN A 75 -15.64 5.28 -9.08
CA GLN A 75 -16.15 5.61 -10.42
C GLN A 75 -17.60 6.08 -10.38
N ALA A 76 -18.48 5.35 -9.70
CA ALA A 76 -19.89 5.71 -9.56
C ALA A 76 -20.06 7.09 -8.91
N TYR A 77 -19.26 7.38 -7.87
CA TYR A 77 -19.25 8.68 -7.21
C TYR A 77 -18.80 9.80 -8.17
N LYS A 78 -17.72 9.59 -8.93
CA LYS A 78 -17.24 10.56 -9.93
C LYS A 78 -18.28 10.79 -11.03
N ALA A 79 -18.89 9.73 -11.55
CA ALA A 79 -19.95 9.83 -12.57
C ALA A 79 -21.17 10.61 -12.06
N MET A 80 -21.58 10.38 -10.81
CA MET A 80 -22.63 11.16 -10.15
C MET A 80 -22.26 12.66 -10.08
N LEU A 81 -21.02 12.98 -9.72
CA LEU A 81 -20.56 14.38 -9.67
C LEU A 81 -20.57 15.04 -11.05
N GLU A 82 -20.13 14.34 -12.10
CA GLU A 82 -20.15 14.85 -13.47
C GLU A 82 -21.57 15.08 -13.98
N SER A 83 -22.50 14.16 -13.71
CA SER A 83 -23.92 14.34 -14.05
C SER A 83 -24.52 15.58 -13.36
N LYS A 84 -24.16 15.83 -12.09
CA LYS A 84 -24.61 17.02 -11.35
C LYS A 84 -24.05 18.32 -11.92
N LYS A 85 -22.81 18.32 -12.41
CA LYS A 85 -22.21 19.49 -13.07
C LYS A 85 -22.87 19.81 -14.41
N GLN A 86 -23.32 18.80 -15.15
CA GLN A 86 -23.99 18.98 -16.44
C GLN A 86 -25.46 19.42 -16.30
N SER A 87 -26.05 19.19 -15.12
CA SER A 87 -27.44 19.58 -14.81
C SER A 87 -27.53 20.97 -14.17
N ALA A 88 -26.41 21.65 -13.99
CA ALA A 88 -26.27 22.99 -13.39
C ALA A 88 -25.79 23.99 -14.45
#